data_AF-A0A316GZP4-F1
#
_entry.id   AF-A0A316GZP4-F1
#
_cell.length_a   1.000
_cell.length_b   1.000
_cell.length_c   1.000
_cell.angle_alpha   90.00
_cell.angle_beta   90.00
_cell.angle_gamma   90.00
#
_symmetry.space_group_name_H-M   'P 1'
#
loop_
_entity.id
_entity.type
_entity.pdbx_description
1 polymer ?
#
loop_
_entity_poly.entity_id
_entity_poly.type
_entity_poly.pdbx_seq_one_letter_code
_entity_poly.pdbx_strand_id
1 'polypeptide(L)'
;MRYIFGIWAAPLVLFWGWYFLSINDLNFGYPLLSRAFNLAIFDLYGELLGIDPATIPWMMGKAFFVDTLVLLAIWAYRRRKQIAEKVRLLRARYFSTESAPSV
;
A
#
# COMPACT_ATOMS: atom_id res chain seq x y z
N MET A 1 7.63 13.86 8.27
CA MET A 1 6.79 13.10 7.31
C MET A 1 7.47 11.85 6.78
N ARG A 2 8.69 11.89 6.21
CA ARG A 2 9.33 10.69 5.62
C ARG A 2 9.36 9.47 6.55
N TYR A 3 9.66 9.69 7.84
CA TYR A 3 9.74 8.62 8.83
C TYR A 3 8.36 8.05 9.20
N ILE A 4 7.30 8.86 9.13
CA ILE A 4 5.92 8.41 9.38
C ILE A 4 5.49 7.44 8.28
N PHE A 5 5.75 7.80 7.02
CA PHE A 5 5.49 6.90 5.89
C PHE A 5 6.34 5.63 5.97
N GLY A 6 7.62 5.73 6.34
CA GLY A 6 8.50 4.56 6.47
C GLY A 6 8.07 3.60 7.57
N ILE A 7 7.76 4.11 8.77
CA ILE A 7 7.28 3.31 9.89
C ILE A 7 5.90 2.70 9.58
N TRP A 8 5.02 3.44 8.90
CA TRP A 8 3.71 2.93 8.49
C TRP A 8 3.81 1.87 7.38
N ALA A 9 4.73 2.03 6.41
CA ALA A 9 4.93 1.07 5.33
C ALA A 9 5.65 -0.20 5.79
N ALA A 10 6.41 -0.15 6.89
CA ALA A 10 7.15 -1.29 7.42
C ALA A 10 6.28 -2.54 7.67
N PRO A 11 5.18 -2.49 8.46
CA PRO A 11 4.31 -3.66 8.66
C PRO A 11 3.65 -4.12 7.35
N LEU A 12 3.35 -3.20 6.44
CA LEU A 12 2.74 -3.51 5.15
C LEU A 12 3.70 -4.29 4.24
N VAL A 13 4.94 -3.83 4.12
CA VAL A 13 6.00 -4.49 3.34
C VAL A 13 6.37 -5.83 3.98
N LEU A 14 6.44 -5.90 5.31
CA LEU A 14 6.72 -7.15 6.00
C LEU A 14 5.62 -8.19 5.75
N PHE A 15 4.36 -7.80 5.92
CA PHE A 15 3.20 -8.67 5.70
C PHE A 15 3.10 -9.13 4.24
N TRP A 16 3.08 -8.19 3.29
CA TRP A 16 2.95 -8.52 1.87
C TRP A 16 4.19 -9.21 1.31
N GLY A 17 5.38 -8.83 1.76
CA GLY A 17 6.62 -9.49 1.38
C GLY A 17 6.60 -10.94 1.81
N TRP A 18 6.32 -11.21 3.08
CA TRP A 18 6.19 -12.57 3.59
C TRP A 18 5.09 -13.37 2.89
N TYR A 19 3.88 -12.81 2.77
CA TYR A 19 2.76 -13.45 2.08
C TYR A 19 3.09 -13.77 0.62
N PHE A 20 3.68 -12.82 -0.10
CA PHE A 20 4.04 -12.98 -1.52
C PHE A 20 5.16 -14.01 -1.71
N LEU A 21 6.21 -13.98 -0.88
CA LEU A 21 7.24 -15.01 -0.91
C LEU A 21 6.62 -16.40 -0.68
N SER A 22 5.70 -16.49 0.26
CA SER A 22 5.08 -17.76 0.64
C SER A 22 4.17 -18.35 -0.43
N ILE A 23 3.33 -17.55 -1.07
CA ILE A 23 2.46 -18.05 -2.15
C ILE A 23 3.21 -18.38 -3.43
N ASN A 24 4.42 -17.83 -3.63
CA ASN A 24 5.31 -18.15 -4.76
C ASN A 24 6.25 -19.33 -4.48
N ASP A 25 6.05 -20.05 -3.37
CA ASP A 25 6.91 -21.15 -2.90
C ASP A 25 8.41 -20.75 -2.77
N LEU A 26 8.68 -19.46 -2.53
CA LEU A 26 10.02 -18.91 -2.29
C LEU A 26 10.43 -19.13 -0.83
N ASN A 27 10.61 -20.39 -0.49
CA ASN A 27 10.77 -20.81 0.90
C ASN A 27 12.22 -20.65 1.38
N PHE A 28 13.21 -20.67 0.46
CA PHE A 28 14.65 -20.63 0.74
C PHE A 28 15.13 -21.64 1.81
N GLY A 29 14.36 -22.71 2.07
CA GLY A 29 14.60 -23.67 3.16
C GLY A 29 14.04 -23.27 4.53
N TYR A 30 13.42 -22.08 4.66
CA TYR A 30 12.79 -21.62 5.89
C TYR A 30 11.31 -22.05 5.96
N PRO A 31 10.89 -22.78 7.01
CA PRO A 31 9.49 -23.20 7.19
C PRO A 31 8.50 -22.04 7.25
N LEU A 32 8.92 -20.90 7.83
CA LEU A 32 8.11 -19.68 7.95
C LEU A 32 7.63 -19.16 6.59
N LEU A 33 8.46 -19.30 5.55
CA LEU A 33 8.15 -18.85 4.20
C LEU A 33 7.38 -19.90 3.41
N SER A 34 7.13 -21.09 3.95
CA SER A 34 6.40 -22.12 3.21
C SER A 34 4.92 -21.77 3.04
N ARG A 35 4.36 -22.12 1.88
CA ARG A 35 2.92 -22.00 1.63
C ARG A 35 2.07 -22.75 2.67
N ALA A 36 2.54 -23.92 3.11
CA ALA A 36 1.86 -24.71 4.14
C ALA A 36 1.76 -23.96 5.48
N PHE A 37 2.84 -23.28 5.90
CA PHE A 37 2.82 -22.48 7.12
C PHE A 37 1.88 -21.29 7.00
N ASN A 38 1.87 -20.61 5.84
CA ASN A 38 0.98 -19.50 5.59
C ASN A 38 -0.50 -19.90 5.65
N LEU A 39 -0.86 -21.03 5.03
CA LEU A 39 -2.20 -21.60 5.12
C LEU A 39 -2.56 -21.98 6.57
N ALA A 40 -1.65 -22.63 7.31
CA ALA A 40 -1.89 -22.99 8.70
C ALA A 40 -2.13 -21.79 9.62
N ILE A 41 -1.40 -20.69 9.40
CA ILE A 41 -1.61 -19.42 10.11
C ILE A 41 -3.01 -18.86 9.80
N PHE A 42 -3.42 -18.85 8.54
CA PHE A 42 -4.75 -18.34 8.18
C PHE A 42 -5.89 -19.22 8.68
N ASP A 43 -5.74 -20.54 8.66
CA ASP A 43 -6.71 -21.46 9.26
C ASP A 43 -6.86 -21.19 10.75
N LEU A 44 -5.74 -21.07 11.48
CA LEU A 44 -5.75 -20.76 12.90
C LEU A 44 -6.47 -19.44 13.19
N TYR A 45 -6.18 -18.38 12.44
CA TYR A 45 -6.85 -17.10 12.61
C TYR A 45 -8.32 -17.14 12.17
N GLY A 46 -8.67 -17.92 11.16
CA GLY A 46 -10.05 -18.11 10.71
C GLY A 46 -10.88 -18.80 11.79
N GLU A 47 -10.34 -19.85 12.41
CA GLU A 47 -10.98 -20.53 13.54
C GLU A 47 -11.15 -19.60 14.75
N LEU A 48 -10.11 -18.84 15.10
CA LEU A 48 -10.16 -17.89 16.22
C LEU A 48 -11.16 -16.75 16.01
N LEU A 49 -11.28 -16.25 14.78
CA LEU A 49 -12.15 -15.13 14.43
C LEU A 49 -13.56 -15.59 14.00
N GLY A 50 -13.77 -16.88 13.78
CA GLY A 50 -15.01 -17.43 13.24
C GLY A 50 -15.30 -16.97 11.81
N ILE A 51 -14.26 -16.72 11.01
CA ILE A 51 -14.37 -16.26 9.61
C ILE A 51 -13.63 -17.20 8.68
N ASP A 52 -13.99 -17.18 7.40
CA ASP A 52 -13.32 -17.98 6.38
C ASP A 52 -11.83 -17.54 6.25
N PRO A 53 -10.86 -18.45 6.47
CA PRO A 53 -9.43 -18.20 6.31
C PRO A 53 -9.05 -17.53 4.99
N ALA A 54 -9.74 -17.86 3.90
CA ALA A 54 -9.48 -17.30 2.58
C ALA A 54 -9.82 -15.80 2.50
N THR A 55 -10.67 -15.29 3.39
CA THR A 55 -11.08 -13.88 3.41
C THR A 55 -10.09 -12.99 4.17
N ILE A 56 -9.27 -13.56 5.05
CA ILE A 56 -8.34 -12.84 5.93
C ILE A 56 -7.33 -11.98 5.14
N PRO A 57 -6.62 -12.51 4.12
CA PRO A 57 -5.69 -11.70 3.33
C PRO A 57 -6.38 -10.52 2.64
N TRP A 58 -7.60 -10.73 2.13
CA TRP A 58 -8.37 -9.70 1.45
C TRP A 58 -8.86 -8.61 2.41
N MET A 59 -9.27 -8.99 3.63
CA MET A 59 -9.65 -8.04 4.67
C MET A 59 -8.48 -7.17 5.10
N MET A 60 -7.30 -7.76 5.30
CA MET A 60 -6.08 -7.00 5.58
C MET A 60 -5.73 -6.06 4.44
N GLY A 61 -5.82 -6.51 3.18
CA GLY A 61 -5.61 -5.66 2.01
C GLY A 61 -6.53 -4.44 1.98
N LYS A 62 -7.81 -4.61 2.31
CA LYS A 62 -8.76 -3.49 2.44
C LYS A 62 -8.39 -2.53 3.56
N ALA A 63 -8.04 -3.05 4.73
CA ALA A 63 -7.62 -2.22 5.87
C ALA A 63 -6.41 -1.36 5.50
N PHE A 64 -5.40 -1.97 4.88
CA PHE A 64 -4.22 -1.25 4.42
C PHE A 64 -4.53 -0.20 3.36
N PHE A 65 -5.42 -0.49 2.41
CA PHE A 65 -5.84 0.49 1.41
C PHE A 65 -6.49 1.72 2.06
N VAL A 66 -7.41 1.48 3.00
CA VAL A 66 -8.09 2.57 3.74
C VAL A 66 -7.08 3.37 4.56
N ASP A 67 -6.17 2.72 5.29
CA ASP A 67 -5.13 3.40 6.06
C ASP A 67 -4.22 4.24 5.17
N THR A 68 -3.85 3.74 3.98
CA THR A 68 -3.05 4.49 3.00
C THR A 68 -3.79 5.74 2.56
N LEU A 69 -5.09 5.61 2.26
CA LEU A 69 -5.93 6.69 1.78
C LEU A 69 -6.10 7.78 2.86
N VAL A 70 -6.32 7.38 4.11
CA VAL A 70 -6.39 8.29 5.26
C VAL A 70 -5.06 9.03 5.44
N LEU A 71 -3.94 8.32 5.36
CA LEU A 71 -2.62 8.90 5.55
C LEU A 71 -2.28 9.88 4.41
N LEU A 72 -2.64 9.55 3.17
CA LEU A 72 -2.53 10.45 2.01
C LEU A 72 -3.45 11.66 2.12
N ALA A 73 -4.68 11.48 2.60
CA ALA A 73 -5.63 12.58 2.83
C ALA A 73 -5.09 13.58 3.86
N ILE A 74 -4.57 13.10 5.00
CA ILE A 74 -3.96 13.94 6.04
C ILE A 74 -2.74 14.67 5.47
N TRP A 75 -1.88 13.96 4.72
CA TRP A 75 -0.71 14.56 4.10
C TRP A 75 -1.07 15.65 3.08
N ALA A 76 -2.05 15.38 2.21
CA ALA A 76 -2.54 16.31 1.21
C ALA A 76 -3.16 17.56 1.85
N TYR A 77 -3.95 17.37 2.91
CA TYR A 77 -4.54 18.47 3.67
C TYR A 77 -3.47 19.36 4.30
N ARG A 78 -2.44 18.79 4.93
CA ARG A 78 -1.32 19.54 5.52
C ARG A 78 -0.49 20.30 4.48
N ARG A 79 -0.42 19.81 3.24
CA ARG A 79 0.32 20.43 2.13
C ARG A 79 -0.55 21.14 1.10
N ARG A 80 -1.83 21.38 1.40
CA ARG A 80 -2.80 21.95 0.45
C ARG A 80 -2.31 23.20 -0.30
N LYS A 81 -1.59 24.10 0.38
CA LYS A 81 -1.02 25.32 -0.25
C LYS A 81 0.13 25.01 -1.23
N GLN A 82 1.03 24.11 -0.85
CA GLN A 82 2.17 23.68 -1.69
C GLN A 82 1.71 22.86 -2.90
N ILE A 83 0.68 22.03 -2.71
CA ILE A 83 0.06 21.26 -3.79
C ILE A 83 -0.67 22.18 -4.75
N ALA A 84 -1.45 23.15 -4.24
CA ALA A 84 -2.15 24.13 -5.07
C ALA A 84 -1.18 24.97 -5.93
N GLU A 85 -0.04 25.41 -5.39
CA GLU A 85 1.00 26.07 -6.18
C GLU A 85 1.58 25.16 -7.25
N LYS A 86 1.94 23.91 -6.92
CA LYS A 86 2.45 22.97 -7.92
C LYS A 86 1.43 22.69 -9.02
N VAL A 87 0.16 22.52 -8.68
CA VAL A 87 -0.92 22.34 -9.66
C VAL A 87 -1.10 23.59 -10.52
N ARG A 88 -1.03 24.79 -9.94
CA ARG A 88 -1.08 26.06 -10.69
C ARG A 88 0.08 26.19 -11.67
N LEU A 89 1.29 25.86 -11.24
CA LEU A 89 2.49 25.86 -12.09
C LEU A 89 2.41 24.81 -13.20
N LEU A 90 1.95 23.60 -12.90
CA LEU A 90 1.74 22.55 -13.90
C LEU A 90 0.66 22.95 -14.92
N ARG A 91 -0.47 23.49 -14.46
CA ARG A 91 -1.54 23.98 -15.34
C ARG A 91 -1.05 25.10 -16.25
N ALA A 92 -0.31 26.08 -15.72
CA ALA A 92 0.31 27.12 -16.54
C ALA A 92 1.24 26.51 -17.58
N ARG A 93 2.08 25.53 -17.22
CA ARG A 93 3.05 24.91 -18.13
C ARG A 93 2.41 24.19 -19.32
N TYR A 94 1.30 23.47 -19.10
CA TYR A 94 0.62 22.72 -20.17
C TYR A 94 -0.38 23.56 -20.98
N PHE A 95 -1.03 24.56 -20.37
CA PHE A 95 -1.97 25.45 -21.09
C PHE A 95 -1.28 26.64 -21.79
N SER A 96 0.02 26.90 -21.55
CA SER A 96 0.75 27.97 -22.27
C SER A 96 1.42 27.51 -23.57
N THR A 97 1.55 26.20 -23.80
CA THR A 97 2.29 25.64 -24.95
C THR A 97 1.46 25.55 -26.23
N GLU A 98 0.14 25.82 -26.17
CA GLU A 98 -0.74 25.83 -27.35
C GLU A 98 -0.61 27.12 -28.19
N SER A 99 0.22 28.08 -27.75
CA SER A 99 0.40 29.39 -28.39
C SER A 99 1.81 29.64 -28.95
N ALA A 100 2.55 28.58 -29.31
CA ALA A 100 3.71 28.74 -30.20
C ALA A 100 3.26 28.53 -31.66
N PRO A 101 3.10 29.61 -32.47
CA PRO A 101 2.82 29.43 -33.89
C PRO A 101 4.05 28.75 -34.52
N SER A 102 3.81 27.61 -35.17
CA SER A 102 4.78 26.99 -36.07
C SER A 102 5.01 27.92 -37.25
N VAL A 103 6.16 28.60 -37.26
CA VAL A 103 6.71 29.31 -38.43
C VAL A 103 7.79 28.45 -39.05
#